data_AF-A0A5C3N260-F1
#
_entry.id   AF-A0A5C3N260-F1
#
_cell.length_a   1.000
_cell.length_b   1.000
_cell.length_c   1.000
_cell.angle_alpha   90.00
_cell.angle_beta   90.00
_cell.angle_gamma   90.00
#
_symmetry.space_group_name_H-M   'P 1'
#
loop_
_entity.id
_entity.type
_entity.pdbx_description
1 polymer ?
#
loop_
_entity_poly.entity_id
_entity_poly.type
_entity_poly.pdbx_seq_one_letter_code
_entity_poly.pdbx_strand_id
1 'polypeptide(L)'
;MWSKHRFYDNGYKDGFAHGRIHGLIEGRALGREKGFEMWEELGFYEGVAAMWKAIYARQGRQDDRGFHHALQLLELISQFPRTNPSAESSDVDIPKLFRQIRSRYKALCATLGVKASLRASGTGSPSAEEDGTEPSHDSGNGSKIWDLSSPAKSKTGQDLSF
;
A
#
# COMPACT_ATOMS: atom_id res chain seq x y z
N MET A 1 1.53 -25.05 56.95
CA MET A 1 2.27 -23.83 56.56
C MET A 1 2.23 -23.71 55.05
N TRP A 2 1.31 -22.92 54.48
CA TRP A 2 1.24 -22.75 53.03
C TRP A 2 2.30 -21.73 52.61
N SER A 3 3.36 -22.20 51.95
CA SER A 3 4.50 -21.36 51.56
C SER A 3 4.12 -20.43 50.40
N LYS A 4 4.52 -19.15 50.49
CA LYS A 4 4.34 -18.12 49.44
C LYS A 4 4.66 -18.64 48.04
N HIS A 5 5.66 -19.52 47.93
CA HIS A 5 6.11 -20.16 46.70
C HIS A 5 4.96 -20.81 45.88
N ARG A 6 4.02 -21.51 46.52
CA ARG A 6 2.88 -22.13 45.81
C ARG A 6 1.94 -21.12 45.15
N PHE A 7 1.76 -19.95 45.75
CA PHE A 7 0.91 -18.90 45.18
C PHE A 7 1.59 -18.23 43.98
N TYR A 8 2.91 -18.00 44.06
CA TYR A 8 3.70 -17.51 42.92
C TYR A 8 3.70 -18.50 41.75
N ASP A 9 3.94 -19.79 42.00
CA ASP A 9 3.96 -20.78 40.93
C ASP A 9 2.61 -20.93 40.24
N ASN A 10 1.52 -20.87 41.01
CA ASN A 10 0.16 -20.94 40.47
C ASN A 10 -0.19 -19.70 39.64
N GLY A 11 0.12 -18.50 40.15
CA GLY A 11 -0.11 -17.25 39.41
C GLY A 11 0.73 -17.15 38.14
N TYR A 12 1.99 -17.61 38.19
CA TYR A 12 2.86 -17.68 37.01
C TYR A 12 2.32 -18.65 35.95
N LYS A 13 1.92 -19.87 36.35
CA LYS A 13 1.37 -20.86 35.42
C LYS A 13 0.10 -20.36 34.74
N ASP A 14 -0.79 -19.75 35.52
CA ASP A 14 -2.04 -19.19 35.00
C ASP A 14 -1.79 -18.02 34.05
N GLY A 15 -0.97 -17.04 34.46
CA GLY A 15 -0.58 -15.91 33.62
C GLY A 15 0.16 -16.32 32.34
N PHE A 16 1.03 -17.34 32.42
CA PHE A 16 1.73 -17.88 31.25
C PHE A 16 0.78 -18.59 30.29
N ALA A 17 -0.13 -19.44 30.80
CA ALA A 17 -1.12 -20.13 29.99
C ALA A 17 -2.04 -19.13 29.28
N HIS A 18 -2.52 -18.12 30.01
CA HIS A 18 -3.35 -17.05 29.46
C HIS A 18 -2.58 -16.22 28.41
N GLY A 19 -1.37 -15.76 28.75
CA GLY A 19 -0.53 -14.99 27.83
C GLY A 19 -0.18 -15.76 26.56
N ARG A 20 0.04 -17.08 26.64
CA ARG A 20 0.27 -17.94 25.47
C ARG A 20 -0.95 -17.97 24.54
N ILE A 21 -2.16 -18.09 25.09
CA ILE A 21 -3.40 -18.12 24.29
C ILE A 21 -3.61 -16.76 23.62
N HIS A 22 -3.52 -15.68 24.38
CA HIS A 22 -3.70 -14.33 23.85
C HIS A 22 -2.65 -13.97 22.80
N GLY A 23 -1.37 -14.25 23.06
CA GLY A 23 -0.31 -14.00 22.09
C GLY A 23 -0.50 -14.78 20.78
N LEU A 24 -1.04 -16.00 20.83
CA LEU A 24 -1.34 -16.79 19.63
C LEU A 24 -2.52 -16.23 18.83
N ILE A 25 -3.56 -15.74 19.51
CA ILE A 25 -4.73 -15.12 18.84
C ILE A 25 -4.31 -13.79 18.21
N GLU A 26 -3.65 -12.93 18.98
CA GLU A 26 -3.19 -11.61 18.53
C GLU A 26 -2.17 -11.74 17.40
N GLY A 27 -1.17 -12.62 17.52
CA GLY A 27 -0.18 -12.85 16.47
C GLY A 27 -0.81 -13.33 15.16
N ARG A 28 -1.84 -14.19 15.22
CA ARG A 28 -2.59 -14.61 14.02
C ARG A 28 -3.42 -13.48 13.43
N ALA A 29 -4.03 -12.63 14.26
CA ALA A 29 -4.78 -11.48 13.79
C ALA A 29 -3.87 -10.47 13.08
N LEU A 30 -2.76 -10.09 13.73
CA LEU A 30 -1.77 -9.18 13.20
C LEU A 30 -1.12 -9.73 11.91
N GLY A 31 -0.80 -11.02 11.88
CA GLY A 31 -0.25 -11.67 10.69
C GLY A 31 -1.19 -11.60 9.48
N ARG A 32 -2.51 -11.75 9.68
CA ARG A 32 -3.50 -11.59 8.61
C ARG A 32 -3.59 -10.15 8.13
N GLU A 33 -3.64 -9.19 9.05
CA GLU A 33 -3.70 -7.77 8.73
C GLU A 33 -2.47 -7.33 7.92
N LYS A 34 -1.27 -7.62 8.41
CA LYS A 34 -0.02 -7.28 7.71
C LYS A 34 0.17 -8.06 6.42
N GLY A 35 -0.27 -9.32 6.39
CA GLY A 35 -0.32 -10.11 5.17
C GLY A 35 -1.20 -9.44 4.11
N PHE A 36 -2.38 -8.96 4.49
CA PHE A 36 -3.30 -8.27 3.58
C PHE A 36 -2.71 -6.95 3.06
N GLU A 37 -2.16 -6.10 3.93
CA GLU A 37 -1.50 -4.84 3.53
C GLU A 37 -0.40 -5.09 2.47
N MET A 38 0.45 -6.12 2.67
CA MET A 38 1.47 -6.47 1.70
C MET A 38 0.88 -6.98 0.38
N TRP A 39 -0.15 -7.83 0.44
CA TRP A 39 -0.78 -8.40 -0.75
C TRP A 39 -1.57 -7.38 -1.56
N GLU A 40 -2.19 -6.39 -0.93
CA GLU A 40 -2.83 -5.27 -1.61
C GLU A 40 -1.81 -4.51 -2.46
N GLU A 41 -0.64 -4.23 -1.88
CA GLU A 41 0.45 -3.57 -2.59
C GLU A 41 1.02 -4.43 -3.74
N LEU A 42 1.22 -5.74 -3.50
CA LEU A 42 1.67 -6.67 -4.54
C LEU A 42 0.68 -6.77 -5.70
N GLY A 43 -0.61 -6.92 -5.40
CA GLY A 43 -1.65 -7.02 -6.42
C GLY A 43 -1.75 -5.75 -7.27
N PHE A 44 -1.58 -4.58 -6.66
CA PHE A 44 -1.48 -3.32 -7.40
C PHE A 44 -0.28 -3.33 -8.37
N TYR A 45 0.91 -3.72 -7.90
CA TYR A 45 2.10 -3.79 -8.76
C TYR A 45 1.95 -4.83 -9.88
N GLU A 46 1.37 -5.99 -9.59
CA GLU A 46 1.09 -7.05 -10.55
C GLU A 46 0.17 -6.55 -11.67
N GLY A 47 -0.93 -5.89 -11.30
CA GLY A 47 -1.89 -5.32 -12.25
C GLY A 47 -1.25 -4.28 -13.17
N VAL A 48 -0.47 -3.35 -12.61
CA VAL A 48 0.24 -2.33 -13.39
C VAL A 48 1.25 -2.98 -14.35
N ALA A 49 2.05 -3.93 -13.87
CA ALA A 49 3.05 -4.61 -14.68
C ALA A 49 2.41 -5.42 -15.82
N ALA A 50 1.35 -6.17 -15.52
CA ALA A 50 0.61 -6.97 -16.50
C ALA A 50 -0.01 -6.07 -17.59
N MET A 51 -0.62 -4.94 -17.19
CA MET A 51 -1.19 -3.98 -18.12
C MET A 51 -0.13 -3.41 -19.08
N TRP A 52 1.00 -2.93 -18.55
CA TRP A 52 2.07 -2.37 -19.38
C TRP A 52 2.72 -3.42 -20.28
N LYS A 53 2.95 -4.64 -19.77
CA LYS A 53 3.41 -5.77 -20.59
C LYS A 53 2.48 -5.99 -21.79
N ALA A 54 1.17 -6.00 -21.57
CA ALA A 54 0.18 -6.18 -22.64
C ALA A 54 0.20 -5.01 -23.64
N ILE A 55 0.31 -3.76 -23.17
CA ILE A 55 0.39 -2.57 -24.03
C ILE A 55 1.62 -2.64 -24.95
N TYR A 56 2.80 -2.91 -24.39
CA TYR A 56 4.04 -3.05 -25.16
C TYR A 56 3.93 -4.18 -26.20
N ALA A 57 3.39 -5.34 -25.82
CA ALA A 57 3.19 -6.47 -26.73
C ALA A 57 2.25 -6.11 -27.89
N ARG A 58 1.13 -5.43 -27.63
CA ARG A 58 0.20 -4.98 -28.68
C ARG A 58 0.81 -3.94 -29.62
N GLN A 59 1.78 -3.16 -29.15
CA GLN A 59 2.50 -2.17 -29.95
C GLN A 59 3.72 -2.75 -30.68
N GLY A 60 4.04 -4.04 -30.50
CA GLY A 60 5.25 -4.65 -31.07
C GLY A 60 6.55 -4.15 -30.44
N ARG A 61 6.49 -3.57 -29.23
CA ARG A 61 7.60 -2.91 -28.53
C ARG A 61 8.18 -3.79 -27.43
N GLN A 62 8.43 -5.06 -27.73
CA GLN A 62 8.90 -6.04 -26.74
C GLN A 62 10.38 -5.87 -26.38
N ASP A 63 11.15 -5.19 -27.23
CA ASP A 63 12.57 -4.88 -26.96
C ASP A 63 12.74 -3.64 -26.07
N ASP A 64 11.65 -2.94 -25.75
CA ASP A 64 11.69 -1.76 -24.91
C ASP A 64 12.09 -2.12 -23.47
N ARG A 65 12.91 -1.26 -22.86
CA ARG A 65 13.34 -1.39 -21.47
C ARG A 65 12.17 -1.56 -20.49
N GLY A 66 11.07 -0.84 -20.73
CA GLY A 66 9.86 -0.91 -19.92
C GLY A 66 9.19 -2.28 -19.96
N PHE A 67 9.20 -2.96 -21.11
CA PHE A 67 8.68 -4.33 -21.24
C PHE A 67 9.48 -5.31 -20.38
N HIS A 68 10.81 -5.24 -20.44
CA HIS A 68 11.68 -6.09 -19.62
C HIS A 68 11.53 -5.82 -18.12
N HIS A 69 11.37 -4.56 -17.70
CA HIS A 69 11.09 -4.24 -16.29
C HIS A 69 9.74 -4.78 -15.82
N ALA A 70 8.70 -4.70 -16.66
CA ALA A 70 7.39 -5.28 -16.34
C ALA A 70 7.48 -6.81 -16.17
N LEU A 71 8.20 -7.50 -17.06
CA LEU A 71 8.42 -8.94 -16.93
C LEU A 71 9.18 -9.32 -15.64
N GLN A 72 10.29 -8.63 -15.35
CA GLN A 72 11.07 -8.89 -14.13
C GLN A 72 10.27 -8.64 -12.86
N LEU A 73 9.41 -7.62 -12.86
CA LEU A 73 8.54 -7.34 -11.72
C LEU A 73 7.52 -8.48 -11.51
N LEU A 74 6.86 -8.93 -12.57
CA LEU A 74 5.94 -10.07 -12.51
C LEU A 74 6.64 -11.35 -12.02
N GLU A 75 7.86 -11.59 -12.48
CA GLU A 75 8.66 -12.75 -12.06
C GLU A 75 8.94 -12.74 -10.56
N LEU A 76 9.37 -11.60 -10.01
CA LEU A 76 9.60 -11.46 -8.56
C LEU A 76 8.31 -11.60 -7.75
N ILE A 77 7.19 -11.07 -8.24
CA ILE A 77 5.88 -11.22 -7.58
C ILE A 77 5.46 -12.70 -7.57
N SER A 78 5.76 -13.45 -8.63
CA SER A 78 5.43 -14.87 -8.72
C SER A 78 6.12 -15.75 -7.66
N GLN A 79 7.28 -15.29 -7.15
CA GLN A 79 8.07 -15.94 -6.10
C GLN A 79 7.51 -15.67 -4.70
N PHE A 80 6.56 -14.75 -4.54
CA PHE A 80 6.00 -14.41 -3.23
C PHE A 80 5.12 -15.55 -2.70
N PRO A 81 5.27 -15.98 -1.42
CA PRO A 81 4.53 -17.14 -0.89
C PRO A 81 3.01 -16.92 -0.90
N ARG A 82 2.28 -17.76 -1.63
CA ARG A 82 0.80 -17.75 -1.66
C ARG A 82 0.15 -18.46 -0.48
N THR A 83 0.92 -19.28 0.22
CA THR A 83 0.51 -20.00 1.43
C THR A 83 1.39 -19.56 2.57
N ASN A 84 0.82 -19.41 3.77
CA ASN A 84 1.59 -19.10 4.97
C ASN A 84 2.63 -20.22 5.21
N PRO A 85 3.93 -19.96 5.01
CA PRO A 85 4.92 -21.00 5.22
C PRO A 85 4.99 -21.31 6.72
N SER A 86 4.88 -22.59 7.07
CA SER A 86 5.09 -23.02 8.44
C SER A 86 6.55 -22.77 8.83
N ALA A 87 6.81 -22.56 10.12
CA ALA A 87 8.11 -22.20 10.71
C ALA A 87 9.28 -23.13 10.28
N GLU A 88 8.98 -24.34 9.82
CA GLU A 88 9.94 -25.37 9.40
C GLU A 88 10.36 -25.29 7.91
N SER A 89 9.69 -24.48 7.08
CA SER A 89 9.61 -24.75 5.62
C SER A 89 10.04 -23.62 4.67
N SER A 90 10.51 -22.47 5.14
CA SER A 90 10.86 -21.39 4.21
C SER A 90 12.14 -20.65 4.58
N ASP A 91 13.18 -20.89 3.80
CA ASP A 91 14.42 -20.08 3.71
C ASP A 91 14.18 -18.73 2.98
N VAL A 92 12.90 -18.36 2.79
CA VAL A 92 12.50 -17.18 2.00
C VAL A 92 12.44 -15.96 2.91
N ASP A 93 13.39 -15.04 2.73
CA ASP A 93 13.38 -13.71 3.34
C ASP A 93 12.30 -12.84 2.67
N ILE A 94 11.06 -12.95 3.19
CA ILE A 94 9.89 -12.19 2.72
C ILE A 94 10.17 -10.68 2.73
N PRO A 95 10.71 -10.06 3.80
CA PRO A 95 11.02 -8.63 3.80
C PRO A 95 12.01 -8.21 2.69
N LYS A 96 13.01 -9.04 2.38
CA LYS A 96 13.97 -8.77 1.31
C LYS A 96 13.33 -8.86 -0.07
N LEU A 97 12.56 -9.91 -0.32
CA LEU A 97 11.83 -10.07 -1.59
C LEU A 97 10.87 -8.90 -1.81
N PHE A 98 10.13 -8.51 -0.77
CA PHE A 98 9.20 -7.38 -0.85
C PHE A 98 9.89 -6.05 -1.16
N ARG A 99 11.06 -5.78 -0.55
CA ARG A 99 11.90 -4.61 -0.87
C ARG A 99 12.39 -4.64 -2.32
N GLN A 100 12.78 -5.81 -2.83
CA GLN A 100 13.19 -5.98 -4.23
C GLN A 100 12.04 -5.66 -5.19
N ILE A 101 10.83 -6.16 -4.90
CA ILE A 101 9.63 -5.87 -5.69
C ILE A 101 9.34 -4.36 -5.75
N ARG A 102 9.33 -3.67 -4.60
CA ARG A 102 9.15 -2.21 -4.53
C ARG A 102 10.20 -1.45 -5.36
N SER A 103 11.46 -1.88 -5.29
CA SER A 103 12.55 -1.28 -6.09
C SER A 103 12.32 -1.47 -7.59
N ARG A 104 11.90 -2.67 -8.01
CA ARG A 104 11.60 -2.95 -9.43
C ARG A 104 10.37 -2.20 -9.92
N TYR A 105 9.34 -2.04 -9.12
CA TYR A 105 8.20 -1.18 -9.45
C TYR A 105 8.64 0.27 -9.72
N LYS A 106 9.48 0.84 -8.84
CA LYS A 106 10.02 2.19 -9.07
C LYS A 106 10.83 2.29 -10.36
N ALA A 107 11.60 1.26 -10.70
CA ALA A 107 12.35 1.21 -11.97
C ALA A 107 11.41 1.19 -13.18
N LEU A 108 10.32 0.40 -13.13
CA LEU A 108 9.29 0.40 -14.17
C LEU A 108 8.68 1.80 -14.33
N CYS A 109 8.24 2.43 -13.23
CA CYS A 109 7.70 3.79 -13.26
C CYS A 109 8.66 4.80 -13.87
N ALA A 110 9.95 4.72 -13.55
CA ALA A 110 10.97 5.59 -14.13
C ALA A 110 11.07 5.41 -15.66
N THR A 111 10.99 4.18 -16.17
CA THR A 111 10.99 3.95 -17.64
C THR A 111 9.71 4.40 -18.34
N LEU A 112 8.60 4.46 -17.61
CA LEU A 112 7.31 4.94 -18.10
C LEU A 112 7.16 6.46 -17.98
N GLY A 113 8.09 7.15 -17.30
CA GLY A 113 8.00 8.59 -17.03
C GLY A 113 6.86 8.97 -16.06
N VAL A 114 6.38 8.02 -15.25
CA VAL A 114 5.30 8.26 -14.28
C VAL A 114 5.84 8.28 -12.86
N LYS A 115 5.25 9.10 -11.99
CA LYS A 115 5.57 9.08 -10.56
C LYS A 115 5.07 7.76 -9.96
N ALA A 116 5.96 7.02 -9.29
CA ALA A 116 5.57 5.87 -8.49
C ALA A 116 4.64 6.34 -7.36
N SER A 117 3.34 6.04 -7.49
CA SER A 117 2.31 6.30 -6.50
C SER A 117 1.53 5.02 -6.29
N LEU A 118 1.44 4.57 -5.04
CA LEU A 118 0.55 3.50 -4.65
C LEU A 118 -0.79 4.17 -4.31
N ARG A 119 -1.79 4.01 -5.19
CA ARG A 119 -3.20 4.32 -4.86
C ARG A 119 -3.90 3.06 -4.36
N ALA A 120 -3.21 2.26 -3.54
CA ALA A 120 -3.93 1.35 -2.66
C ALA A 120 -4.82 2.24 -1.78
N SER A 121 -6.06 1.84 -1.58
CA SER A 121 -7.09 2.57 -0.84
C SER A 121 -6.45 3.24 0.37
N GLY A 122 -6.20 4.54 0.26
CA GLY A 122 -5.61 5.27 1.37
C GLY A 122 -6.58 5.15 2.51
N THR A 123 -6.20 4.45 3.57
CA THR A 123 -6.77 4.61 4.91
C THR A 123 -6.43 6.00 5.47
N GLY A 124 -6.33 7.02 4.60
CA GLY A 124 -6.46 8.41 4.97
C GLY A 124 -7.93 8.71 5.04
N SER A 125 -8.61 8.14 6.03
CA SER A 125 -9.78 8.80 6.58
C SER A 125 -9.30 10.18 7.02
N PRO A 126 -9.83 11.30 6.50
CA PRO A 126 -9.64 12.57 7.18
C PRO A 126 -10.27 12.38 8.57
N SER A 127 -9.45 12.45 9.61
CA SER A 127 -9.94 12.51 10.99
C SER A 127 -10.85 13.73 11.09
N ALA A 128 -12.15 13.51 10.95
CA ALA A 128 -13.16 14.47 11.35
C ALA A 128 -13.17 14.44 12.89
N GLU A 129 -12.32 15.25 13.49
CA GLU A 129 -12.46 15.64 14.89
C GLU A 129 -13.46 16.79 14.94
N GLU A 130 -14.70 16.48 15.33
CA GLU A 130 -15.64 17.47 15.86
C GLU A 130 -15.47 17.50 17.38
N ASP A 131 -14.83 18.56 17.93
CA ASP A 131 -15.42 19.38 19.01
C ASP A 131 -14.58 20.68 19.19
N GLY A 132 -15.27 21.80 19.40
CA GLY A 132 -14.79 23.13 19.01
C GLY A 132 -13.99 23.95 20.03
N THR A 133 -13.30 24.98 19.50
CA THR A 133 -13.22 26.39 19.98
C THR A 133 -12.24 27.16 19.07
N GLU A 134 -12.70 28.22 18.41
CA GLU A 134 -11.94 29.17 17.56
C GLU A 134 -11.13 30.21 18.37
N PRO A 135 -10.33 31.14 17.76
CA PRO A 135 -9.42 31.03 16.60
C PRO A 135 -8.04 31.72 16.85
N SER A 136 -7.00 31.43 16.05
CA SER A 136 -5.98 32.42 15.66
C SER A 136 -4.98 31.92 14.59
N HIS A 137 -4.97 32.65 13.46
CA HIS A 137 -3.89 32.95 12.50
C HIS A 137 -2.64 32.04 12.39
N ASP A 138 -2.45 31.39 11.23
CA ASP A 138 -1.45 31.76 10.22
C ASP A 138 -1.57 30.87 8.96
N SER A 139 -1.92 31.47 7.83
CA SER A 139 -2.31 30.76 6.59
C SER A 139 -1.12 30.64 5.64
N GLY A 140 -0.35 29.56 5.77
CA GLY A 140 0.68 29.16 4.83
C GLY A 140 0.33 27.87 4.09
N ASN A 141 0.13 28.00 2.77
CA ASN A 141 0.14 26.93 1.75
C ASN A 141 -1.22 26.31 1.36
N GLY A 142 -2.03 27.09 0.63
CA GLY A 142 -3.22 26.59 -0.06
C GLY A 142 -2.87 25.73 -1.28
N SER A 143 -3.17 24.43 -1.19
CA SER A 143 -3.31 23.55 -2.36
C SER A 143 -4.40 24.09 -3.29
N LYS A 144 -4.03 24.51 -4.50
CA LYS A 144 -4.98 24.93 -5.54
C LYS A 144 -5.88 23.77 -5.95
N ILE A 145 -7.08 23.73 -5.40
CA ILE A 145 -8.20 22.93 -5.89
C ILE A 145 -8.79 23.73 -7.07
N TRP A 146 -8.79 23.16 -8.27
CA TRP A 146 -9.40 23.77 -9.44
C TRP A 146 -10.92 23.66 -9.33
N ASP A 147 -11.60 24.79 -9.23
CA ASP A 147 -13.06 24.85 -9.17
C ASP A 147 -13.64 24.83 -10.59
N LEU A 148 -14.31 23.73 -10.95
CA LEU A 148 -14.97 23.53 -12.24
C LEU A 148 -16.45 23.90 -12.14
N SER A 149 -16.74 25.18 -11.95
CA SER A 149 -18.05 25.72 -12.33
C SER A 149 -17.95 27.19 -12.71
N SER A 150 -17.90 27.46 -14.00
CA SER A 150 -18.46 28.69 -14.57
C SER A 150 -18.97 28.40 -15.97
N PRO A 151 -20.24 28.74 -16.26
CA PRO A 151 -20.85 28.43 -17.55
C PRO A 151 -20.27 29.31 -18.66
N ALA A 152 -20.15 28.70 -19.85
CA ALA A 152 -19.69 29.35 -21.07
C ALA A 152 -20.48 30.63 -21.36
N LYS A 153 -19.79 31.77 -21.51
CA LYS A 153 -20.38 32.96 -22.12
C LYS A 153 -20.15 32.91 -23.64
N SER A 154 -21.28 32.84 -24.34
CA SER A 154 -21.43 32.85 -25.80
C SER A 154 -20.91 34.14 -26.44
N LYS A 155 -20.36 33.99 -27.65
CA LYS A 155 -20.01 35.08 -28.56
C LYS A 155 -21.27 35.87 -28.97
N THR A 156 -21.20 37.20 -28.93
CA THR A 156 -22.13 38.04 -29.68
C THR A 156 -21.50 39.39 -30.04
N GLY A 157 -21.48 39.67 -31.35
CA GLY A 157 -21.60 41.01 -31.95
C GLY A 157 -20.46 41.99 -31.73
N GLN A 158 -19.52 42.06 -32.70
CA GLN A 158 -18.89 43.34 -33.02
C GLN A 158 -19.32 43.76 -34.42
N ASP A 159 -19.87 44.97 -34.39
CA ASP A 159 -20.50 45.78 -35.40
C ASP A 159 -19.46 46.27 -36.41
N LEU A 160 -19.77 46.15 -37.70
CA LEU A 160 -19.00 46.77 -38.79
C LEU A 160 -19.65 48.12 -39.07
N SER A 161 -18.96 49.21 -38.71
CA SER A 161 -19.28 50.55 -39.20
C SER A 161 -18.22 51.04 -40.18
N PHE A 162 -18.71 51.28 -41.41
CA PHE A 162 -18.19 52.03 -42.57
C PHE A 162 -16.67 52.09 -42.84
#